data_AF-A0A1H0VA09-F1
#
_entry.id   AF-A0A1H0VA09-F1
#
_cell.length_a   1.000
_cell.length_b   1.000
_cell.length_c   1.000
_cell.angle_alpha   90.00
_cell.angle_beta   90.00
_cell.angle_gamma   90.00
#
_symmetry.space_group_name_H-M   'P 1'
#
loop_
_entity.id
_entity.type
_entity.pdbx_description
1 polymer ?
#
loop_
_entity_poly.entity_id
_entity_poly.type
_entity_poly.pdbx_seq_one_letter_code
_entity_poly.pdbx_strand_id
1 'polypeptide(L)'
;MASREIHPHRLAVAVHELGHWVVAKDASIRVLKVRLSGSGAGTNGLCRVRWPNDDDGALDHAYLLFWLAGCEAQRLHSEKTGTKLDTSGWSADLAKFKKVRRQHAPSRKWSESSLRADARRLVRAHWSEISRLAPRLAERGHL
;
A
#
# COMPACT_ATOMS: atom_id res chain seq x y z
N MET A 1 1.04 31.49 -0.49
CA MET A 1 2.08 30.58 0.01
C MET A 1 2.56 29.74 -1.15
N ALA A 2 3.84 29.82 -1.53
CA ALA A 2 4.38 29.02 -2.62
C ALA A 2 4.24 27.53 -2.26
N SER A 3 3.53 26.77 -3.09
CA SER A 3 3.45 25.31 -2.96
C SER A 3 4.88 24.78 -3.07
N ARG A 4 5.45 24.27 -1.98
CA ARG A 4 6.69 23.50 -2.06
C ARG A 4 6.44 22.36 -3.04
N GLU A 5 7.25 22.29 -4.09
CA GLU A 5 7.15 21.23 -5.09
C GLU A 5 7.33 19.88 -4.37
N ILE A 6 6.28 19.05 -4.38
CA ILE A 6 6.32 17.75 -3.72
C ILE A 6 7.25 16.87 -4.51
N HIS A 7 8.32 16.40 -3.87
CA HIS A 7 9.28 15.52 -4.51
C HIS A 7 8.58 14.27 -5.08
N PRO A 8 8.71 13.95 -6.39
CA PRO A 8 7.97 12.86 -7.03
C PRO A 8 8.14 11.50 -6.33
N HIS A 9 9.36 11.16 -5.89
CA HIS A 9 9.59 9.95 -5.10
C HIS A 9 8.81 9.94 -3.77
N ARG A 10 8.71 11.07 -3.04
CA ARG A 10 7.91 11.11 -1.80
C ARG A 10 6.43 10.91 -2.09
N LEU A 11 5.93 11.46 -3.19
CA LEU A 11 4.54 11.23 -3.61
C LEU A 11 4.29 9.76 -3.96
N ALA A 12 5.21 9.13 -4.70
CA ALA A 12 5.08 7.72 -5.07
C ALA A 12 5.08 6.80 -3.83
N VAL A 13 5.95 7.06 -2.84
CA VAL A 13 5.94 6.31 -1.57
C VAL A 13 4.69 6.64 -0.75
N ALA A 14 4.20 7.89 -0.74
CA ALA A 14 2.93 8.22 -0.09
C ALA A 14 1.76 7.41 -0.66
N VAL A 15 1.69 7.29 -1.99
CA VAL A 15 0.68 6.47 -2.67
C VAL A 15 0.83 5.00 -2.32
N HIS A 16 2.06 4.49 -2.25
CA HIS A 16 2.35 3.12 -1.81
C HIS A 16 1.76 2.85 -0.42
N GLU A 17 2.09 3.67 0.58
CA GLU A 17 1.59 3.49 1.94
C GLU A 17 0.08 3.64 2.05
N LEU A 18 -0.52 4.48 1.20
CA LEU A 18 -1.96 4.62 1.12
C LEU A 18 -2.65 3.40 0.49
N GLY A 19 -1.95 2.63 -0.35
CA GLY A 19 -2.41 1.31 -0.81
C GLY A 19 -2.61 0.34 0.35
N HIS A 20 -1.64 0.26 1.25
CA HIS A 20 -1.76 -0.53 2.49
C HIS A 20 -2.90 -0.04 3.38
N TRP A 21 -3.01 1.28 3.52
CA TRP A 21 -4.02 1.93 4.34
C TRP A 21 -5.45 1.62 3.88
N VAL A 22 -5.74 1.63 2.57
CA VAL A 22 -7.10 1.34 2.08
C VAL A 22 -7.52 -0.10 2.35
N VAL A 23 -6.62 -1.07 2.24
CA VAL A 23 -6.92 -2.47 2.61
C VAL A 23 -7.25 -2.57 4.09
N ALA A 24 -6.46 -1.92 4.94
CA ALA A 24 -6.72 -1.93 6.36
C ALA A 24 -8.07 -1.29 6.70
N LYS A 25 -8.38 -0.16 6.07
CA LYS A 25 -9.67 0.54 6.25
C LYS A 25 -10.86 -0.34 5.82
N ASP A 26 -10.78 -0.96 4.64
CA ASP A 26 -11.86 -1.79 4.09
C ASP A 26 -12.13 -3.03 4.93
N ALA A 27 -11.06 -3.68 5.41
CA ALA A 27 -11.15 -4.83 6.30
C ALA A 27 -11.41 -4.46 7.78
N SER A 28 -11.74 -3.20 8.09
CA SER A 28 -11.97 -2.70 9.45
C SER A 28 -10.80 -2.95 10.42
N ILE A 29 -9.57 -3.01 9.89
CA ILE A 29 -8.34 -3.19 10.63
C ILE A 29 -7.87 -1.84 11.14
N ARG A 30 -7.51 -1.78 12.42
CA ARG A 30 -7.05 -0.54 13.05
C ARG A 30 -5.69 -0.09 12.49
N VAL A 31 -5.68 1.00 11.74
CA VAL A 31 -4.46 1.73 11.36
C VAL A 31 -3.93 2.46 12.59
N LEU A 32 -2.67 2.20 12.96
CA LEU A 32 -2.01 2.86 14.08
C LEU A 32 -1.25 4.11 13.65
N LYS A 33 -0.62 4.08 12.47
CA LYS A 33 0.08 5.23 11.88
C LYS A 33 0.37 4.98 10.40
N VAL A 34 0.38 6.06 9.63
CA VAL A 34 0.95 6.10 8.28
C VAL A 34 2.01 7.20 8.27
N ARG A 35 3.27 6.85 7.95
CA ARG A 35 4.40 7.80 8.01
C ARG A 35 5.34 7.64 6.83
N LEU A 36 6.00 8.74 6.49
CA LEU A 36 7.14 8.80 5.58
C LEU A 36 8.34 9.45 6.28
N SER A 37 9.52 8.94 6.00
CA SER A 37 10.80 9.51 6.45
C SER A 37 11.78 9.60 5.28
N GLY A 38 12.84 10.40 5.43
CA GLY A 38 13.85 10.61 4.38
C GLY A 38 13.39 11.55 3.27
N SER A 39 14.19 11.67 2.21
CA SER A 39 13.95 12.57 1.08
C SER A 39 14.51 11.98 -0.20
N GLY A 40 13.98 12.40 -1.35
CA GLY A 40 14.45 11.92 -2.64
C GLY A 40 14.32 10.40 -2.79
N ALA A 41 15.35 9.78 -3.36
CA ALA A 41 15.48 8.32 -3.47
C ALA A 41 15.66 7.61 -2.12
N GLY A 42 16.01 8.34 -1.04
CA GLY A 42 16.10 7.79 0.33
C GLY A 42 14.78 7.83 1.10
N THR A 43 13.66 8.10 0.43
CA THR A 43 12.34 8.11 1.07
C THR A 43 11.91 6.70 1.44
N ASN A 44 11.49 6.54 2.69
CA ASN A 44 10.91 5.30 3.20
C ASN A 44 9.50 5.56 3.72
N GLY A 45 8.64 4.55 3.63
CA GLY A 45 7.27 4.61 4.12
C GLY A 45 6.96 3.50 5.13
N LEU A 46 5.92 3.73 5.92
CA LEU A 46 5.39 2.76 6.86
C LEU A 46 3.90 3.00 7.12
N CYS A 47 3.08 2.02 6.73
CA CYS A 47 1.72 1.82 7.21
C CYS A 47 1.73 0.76 8.33
N ARG A 48 1.63 1.21 9.58
CA ARG A 48 1.54 0.31 10.73
C ARG A 48 0.08 0.09 11.10
N VAL A 49 -0.32 -1.17 11.14
CA VAL A 49 -1.67 -1.59 11.52
C VAL A 49 -1.63 -2.52 12.74
N ARG A 50 -2.77 -2.67 13.42
CA ARG A 50 -3.01 -3.68 14.44
C ARG A 50 -4.01 -4.69 13.87
N TRP A 51 -3.50 -5.82 13.44
CA TRP A 51 -4.31 -6.97 13.09
C TRP A 51 -5.02 -7.48 14.36
N PRO A 52 -6.35 -7.69 14.34
CA PRO A 52 -7.01 -8.40 15.42
C PRO A 52 -6.55 -9.86 15.45
N ASN A 53 -6.77 -10.53 16.57
CA ASN A 53 -6.64 -11.98 16.59
C ASN A 53 -7.76 -12.56 15.72
N ASP A 54 -7.39 -13.47 14.84
CA ASP A 54 -8.27 -14.09 13.87
C ASP A 54 -7.97 -15.58 13.85
N ASP A 55 -8.84 -16.35 14.50
CA ASP A 55 -8.68 -17.79 14.67
C ASP A 55 -9.34 -18.58 13.52
N ASP A 56 -10.21 -17.96 12.72
CA ASP A 56 -10.94 -18.61 11.63
C ASP A 56 -10.41 -18.27 10.23
N GLY A 57 -9.46 -17.32 10.16
CA GLY A 57 -8.80 -16.91 8.92
C GLY A 57 -9.67 -15.99 8.05
N ALA A 58 -10.69 -15.34 8.61
CA ALA A 58 -11.52 -14.36 7.93
C ALA A 58 -10.70 -13.20 7.33
N LEU A 59 -9.53 -12.88 7.91
CA LEU A 59 -8.64 -11.81 7.48
C LEU A 59 -7.49 -12.28 6.58
N ASP A 60 -7.38 -13.57 6.30
CA ASP A 60 -6.30 -14.10 5.45
C ASP A 60 -6.26 -13.41 4.08
N HIS A 61 -7.44 -13.18 3.49
CA HIS A 61 -7.54 -12.50 2.19
C HIS A 61 -7.06 -11.05 2.31
N ALA A 62 -7.59 -10.30 3.27
CA ALA A 62 -7.18 -8.91 3.53
C ALA A 62 -5.67 -8.80 3.82
N TYR A 63 -5.10 -9.74 4.57
CA TYR A 63 -3.68 -9.80 4.86
C TYR A 63 -2.83 -9.99 3.60
N LEU A 64 -3.27 -10.85 2.68
CA LEU A 64 -2.58 -11.03 1.39
C LEU A 64 -2.74 -9.81 0.48
N LEU A 65 -3.94 -9.21 0.43
CA LEU A 65 -4.16 -7.98 -0.34
C LEU A 65 -3.33 -6.82 0.19
N PHE A 66 -3.16 -6.71 1.51
CA PHE A 66 -2.39 -5.66 2.17
C PHE A 66 -1.00 -5.56 1.52
N TRP A 67 -0.22 -6.65 1.53
CA TRP A 67 1.12 -6.66 0.95
C TRP A 67 1.18 -6.38 -0.56
N LEU A 68 0.08 -6.57 -1.30
CA LEU A 68 0.06 -6.28 -2.74
C LEU A 68 -0.43 -4.86 -3.05
N ALA A 69 -1.23 -4.27 -2.17
CA ALA A 69 -1.93 -3.02 -2.46
C ALA A 69 -1.00 -1.82 -2.61
N GLY A 70 0.10 -1.74 -1.87
CA GLY A 70 1.11 -0.69 -2.08
C GLY A 70 1.72 -0.73 -3.50
N CYS A 71 2.00 -1.93 -4.00
CA CYS A 71 2.48 -2.11 -5.38
C CYS A 71 1.42 -1.71 -6.42
N GLU A 72 0.18 -2.17 -6.24
CA GLU A 72 -0.91 -1.85 -7.18
C GLU A 72 -1.29 -0.36 -7.16
N ALA A 73 -1.17 0.31 -6.01
CA ALA A 73 -1.35 1.76 -5.88
C ALA A 73 -0.28 2.54 -6.68
N GLN A 74 0.99 2.14 -6.59
CA GLN A 74 2.04 2.77 -7.39
C GLN A 74 1.89 2.49 -8.89
N ARG A 75 1.47 1.27 -9.28
CA ARG A 75 1.13 0.98 -10.69
C ARG A 75 0.03 1.90 -11.20
N LEU A 76 -1.06 2.01 -10.45
CA LEU A 76 -2.18 2.88 -10.84
C LEU A 76 -1.79 4.36 -10.88
N HIS A 77 -0.92 4.79 -9.96
CA HIS A 77 -0.37 6.15 -10.00
C HIS A 77 0.38 6.42 -11.30
N SER A 78 1.36 5.56 -11.63
CA SER A 78 2.14 5.61 -12.86
C SER A 78 1.26 5.59 -14.11
N GLU A 79 0.24 4.73 -14.15
CA GLU A 79 -0.76 4.67 -15.23
C GLU A 79 -1.52 5.99 -15.39
N LYS A 80 -1.89 6.66 -14.27
CA LYS A 80 -2.72 7.88 -14.29
C LYS A 80 -1.94 9.17 -14.52
N THR A 81 -0.66 9.22 -14.16
CA THR A 81 0.17 10.42 -14.31
C THR A 81 1.15 10.33 -15.48
N GLY A 82 1.27 9.16 -16.11
CA GLY A 82 2.28 8.91 -17.15
C GLY A 82 3.71 8.88 -16.60
N THR A 83 3.91 8.84 -15.28
CA THR A 83 5.24 8.78 -14.69
C THR A 83 5.81 7.38 -14.81
N LYS A 84 7.14 7.27 -14.92
CA LYS A 84 7.82 5.97 -14.90
C LYS A 84 7.56 5.27 -13.56
N LEU A 85 7.18 4.00 -13.63
CA LEU A 85 6.98 3.15 -12.46
C LEU A 85 8.32 2.90 -11.73
N ASP A 86 8.38 3.28 -10.46
CA ASP A 86 9.49 2.96 -9.55
C ASP A 86 9.11 1.79 -8.64
N THR A 87 9.84 0.68 -8.77
CA THR A 87 9.59 -0.57 -8.03
C THR A 87 10.62 -0.83 -6.93
N SER A 88 11.54 0.11 -6.65
CA SER A 88 12.63 -0.07 -5.70
C SER A 88 12.15 -0.43 -4.28
N GLY A 89 11.00 0.11 -3.88
CA GLY A 89 10.38 -0.13 -2.56
C GLY A 89 9.57 -1.44 -2.43
N TRP A 90 9.39 -2.22 -3.49
CA TRP A 90 8.44 -3.35 -3.47
C TRP A 90 8.98 -4.63 -2.83
N SER A 91 10.31 -4.73 -2.70
CA SER A 91 10.98 -5.97 -2.33
C SER A 91 10.54 -6.52 -0.97
N ALA A 92 10.38 -5.64 0.03
CA ALA A 92 9.96 -6.01 1.38
C ALA A 92 8.55 -6.60 1.40
N ASP A 93 7.60 -5.93 0.75
CA ASP A 93 6.20 -6.36 0.65
C ASP A 93 6.06 -7.70 -0.07
N LEU A 94 6.70 -7.82 -1.23
CA LEU A 94 6.68 -9.07 -1.99
C LEU A 94 7.35 -10.21 -1.23
N ALA A 95 8.39 -9.94 -0.44
CA ALA A 95 9.01 -10.94 0.42
C ALA A 95 8.05 -11.39 1.54
N LYS A 96 7.31 -10.46 2.17
CA LYS A 96 6.28 -10.78 3.18
C LYS A 96 5.15 -11.59 2.58
N PHE A 97 4.63 -11.15 1.43
CA PHE A 97 3.62 -11.89 0.66
C PHE A 97 4.07 -13.32 0.38
N LYS A 98 5.24 -13.50 -0.25
CA LYS A 98 5.79 -14.83 -0.59
C LYS A 98 6.03 -15.69 0.66
N LYS A 99 6.52 -15.10 1.76
CA LYS A 99 6.72 -15.82 3.03
C LYS A 99 5.41 -16.40 3.54
N VAL A 100 4.33 -15.62 3.53
CA VAL A 100 3.01 -16.05 4.00
C VAL A 100 2.43 -17.12 3.07
N ARG A 101 2.52 -16.92 1.76
CA ARG A 101 2.15 -17.93 0.75
C ARG A 101 2.81 -19.29 0.98
N ARG A 102 4.06 -19.28 1.44
CA ARG A 102 4.82 -20.50 1.76
C ARG A 102 4.40 -21.13 3.08
N GLN A 103 4.21 -20.33 4.13
CA GLN A 103 4.07 -20.80 5.51
C GLN A 103 2.62 -21.03 5.96
N HIS A 104 1.64 -20.41 5.30
CA HIS A 104 0.23 -20.47 5.70
C HIS A 104 -0.58 -21.19 4.63
N ALA A 105 -0.94 -22.46 4.86
CA ALA A 105 -1.64 -23.28 3.86
C ALA A 105 -2.98 -22.68 3.36
N PRO A 106 -3.85 -22.10 4.22
CA PRO A 106 -5.09 -21.46 3.79
C PRO A 106 -4.89 -20.35 2.76
N SER A 107 -3.76 -19.65 2.80
CA SER A 107 -3.45 -18.60 1.82
C SER A 107 -3.47 -19.12 0.38
N ARG A 108 -3.18 -20.41 0.15
CA ARG A 108 -3.00 -20.98 -1.19
C ARG A 108 -4.31 -21.17 -1.97
N LYS A 109 -5.46 -21.03 -1.32
CA LYS A 109 -6.77 -21.13 -1.98
C LYS A 109 -7.03 -20.05 -3.03
N TRP A 110 -6.27 -18.95 -2.99
CA TRP A 110 -6.30 -17.89 -4.01
C TRP A 110 -5.05 -17.95 -4.89
N SER A 111 -5.18 -17.64 -6.18
CA SER A 111 -4.02 -17.45 -7.06
C SER A 111 -3.40 -16.06 -6.85
N GLU A 112 -2.09 -15.89 -7.13
CA GLU A 112 -1.48 -14.55 -7.07
C GLU A 112 -2.15 -13.56 -8.04
N SER A 113 -2.55 -14.01 -9.23
CA SER A 113 -3.24 -13.17 -10.21
C SER A 113 -4.59 -12.65 -9.68
N SER A 114 -5.38 -13.51 -9.02
CA SER A 114 -6.64 -13.10 -8.39
C SER A 114 -6.42 -12.08 -7.27
N LEU A 115 -5.42 -12.31 -6.42
CA LEU A 115 -5.09 -11.40 -5.32
C LEU A 115 -4.62 -10.03 -5.83
N ARG A 116 -3.81 -9.99 -6.90
CA ARG A 116 -3.41 -8.72 -7.54
C ARG A 116 -4.60 -7.99 -8.17
N ALA A 117 -5.50 -8.72 -8.83
CA ALA A 117 -6.70 -8.13 -9.42
C ALA A 117 -7.61 -7.53 -8.34
N ASP A 118 -7.79 -8.24 -7.22
CA ASP A 118 -8.55 -7.78 -6.06
C ASP A 118 -7.92 -6.54 -5.41
N ALA A 119 -6.61 -6.58 -5.15
CA ALA A 119 -5.88 -5.44 -4.58
C ALA A 119 -6.00 -4.20 -5.49
N ARG A 120 -5.83 -4.37 -6.81
CA ARG A 120 -6.00 -3.30 -7.80
C ARG A 120 -7.43 -2.77 -7.82
N ARG A 121 -8.44 -3.64 -7.77
CA ARG A 121 -9.85 -3.24 -7.72
C ARG A 121 -10.14 -2.38 -6.49
N LEU A 122 -9.65 -2.80 -5.32
CA LEU A 122 -9.82 -2.06 -4.09
C LEU A 122 -9.12 -0.70 -4.13
N VAL A 123 -7.85 -0.67 -4.55
CA VAL A 123 -7.09 0.58 -4.76
C VAL A 123 -7.82 1.54 -5.72
N ARG A 124 -8.40 1.02 -6.82
CA ARG A 124 -9.18 1.83 -7.77
C ARG A 124 -10.43 2.41 -7.12
N ALA A 125 -11.16 1.62 -6.32
CA ALA A 125 -12.36 2.07 -5.62
C ALA A 125 -12.06 3.23 -4.65
N HIS A 126 -10.89 3.21 -4.01
CA HIS A 126 -10.45 4.26 -3.08
C HIS A 126 -9.55 5.33 -3.69
N TRP A 127 -9.39 5.35 -5.03
CA TRP A 127 -8.38 6.20 -5.66
C TRP A 127 -8.56 7.69 -5.40
N SER A 128 -9.81 8.17 -5.33
CA SER A 128 -10.12 9.59 -5.01
C SER A 128 -9.63 9.99 -3.62
N GLU A 129 -9.67 9.07 -2.66
CA GLU A 129 -9.18 9.29 -1.31
C GLU A 129 -7.66 9.23 -1.25
N ILE A 130 -7.05 8.25 -1.94
CA ILE A 130 -5.59 8.15 -2.08
C ILE A 130 -5.02 9.42 -2.69
N SER A 131 -5.58 9.89 -3.82
CA SER A 131 -5.09 11.07 -4.53
C SER A 131 -5.20 12.35 -3.71
N ARG A 132 -6.20 12.44 -2.83
CA ARG A 132 -6.38 13.56 -1.90
C ARG A 132 -5.40 13.51 -0.71
N LEU A 133 -5.12 12.33 -0.19
CA LEU A 133 -4.27 12.16 1.00
C LEU A 133 -2.78 12.10 0.66
N ALA A 134 -2.40 11.57 -0.50
CA ALA A 134 -1.00 11.35 -0.87
C ALA A 134 -0.16 12.64 -0.85
N PRO A 135 -0.61 13.80 -1.38
CA PRO A 135 0.14 15.04 -1.30
C PRO A 135 0.39 15.48 0.16
N ARG A 136 -0.62 15.34 1.02
CA ARG A 136 -0.53 15.70 2.44
C ARG A 136 0.46 14.81 3.18
N LEU A 137 0.42 13.50 2.94
CA LEU A 137 1.35 12.54 3.52
C LEU A 137 2.77 12.79 2.99
N ALA A 138 2.93 13.03 1.69
CA ALA A 138 4.21 13.36 1.07
C ALA A 138 4.83 14.64 1.66
N GLU A 139 4.03 15.67 1.91
CA GLU A 139 4.50 16.94 2.47
C GLU A 139 4.81 16.82 3.98
N ARG A 140 3.88 16.31 4.78
CA ARG A 140 3.97 16.32 6.25
C ARG A 140 4.73 15.12 6.82
N GLY A 141 4.88 14.07 6.04
CA GLY A 141 5.46 12.80 6.47
C GLY A 141 4.57 11.99 7.40
N HIS A 142 3.32 12.39 7.64
CA HIS A 142 2.36 11.64 8.44
C HIS A 142 0.92 12.01 8.08
N LEU A 143 -0.02 11.12 8.41
CA LEU A 143 -1.45 11.36 8.45
C LEU A 143 -1.96 11.31 9.89
#